data_AF-M1ZH72-F1
#
_entry.id   AF-M1ZH72-F1
#
_cell.length_a   1.000
_cell.length_b   1.000
_cell.length_c   1.000
_cell.angle_alpha   90.00
_cell.angle_beta   90.00
_cell.angle_gamma   90.00
#
_symmetry.space_group_name_H-M   'P 1'
#
loop_
_entity.id
_entity.type
_entity.pdbx_description
1 polymer ?
#
loop_
_entity_poly.entity_id
_entity_poly.type
_entity_poly.pdbx_seq_one_letter_code
_entity_poly.pdbx_strand_id
1 'polypeptide(L)'
;MDYNYPELYYRIYPKAIDSVNRYLEKNGDKRDISKEDMEAMIDEVYEKMVYECPEIDEDPIERRGRYRVTQRPFYGRRRLVRDIISIILISELIRRINPHGFYGAEY
;
A
#
# COMPACT_ATOMS: atom_id res chain seq x y z
N MET A 1 23.00 2.10 10.56
CA MET A 1 22.81 1.18 9.43
C MET A 1 22.03 1.93 8.40
N ASP A 2 22.61 2.15 7.21
CA ASP A 2 21.87 2.67 6.06
C ASP A 2 21.10 1.48 5.50
N TYR A 3 19.94 1.21 6.11
CA TYR A 3 19.02 0.22 5.59
C TYR A 3 18.51 0.80 4.28
N ASN A 4 19.15 0.46 3.16
CA ASN A 4 18.74 0.80 1.79
C ASN A 4 17.45 0.06 1.45
N TYR A 5 16.40 0.28 2.25
CA TYR A 5 15.05 -0.01 1.86
C TYR A 5 14.74 0.86 0.63
N PRO A 6 13.99 0.34 -0.35
CA PRO A 6 13.68 1.11 -1.55
C PRO A 6 13.13 2.49 -1.16
N GLU A 7 13.67 3.57 -1.73
CA GLU A 7 13.23 4.95 -1.45
C GLU A 7 11.70 5.11 -1.56
N LEU A 8 11.11 4.32 -2.45
CA LEU A 8 9.67 4.23 -2.67
C LEU A 8 8.89 3.92 -1.38
N TYR A 9 9.41 3.08 -0.49
CA TYR A 9 8.78 2.79 0.80
C TYR A 9 8.64 4.06 1.64
N TYR A 10 9.72 4.85 1.75
CA TYR A 10 9.72 6.09 2.52
C TYR A 10 8.79 7.16 1.93
N ARG A 11 8.49 7.09 0.62
CA ARG A 11 7.49 7.96 -0.02
C ARG A 11 6.05 7.49 0.18
N ILE A 12 5.82 6.17 0.15
CA ILE A 12 4.49 5.56 0.33
C ILE A 12 4.05 5.63 1.79
N TYR A 13 4.92 5.24 2.72
CA TYR A 13 4.59 5.08 4.14
C TYR A 13 3.88 6.31 4.76
N PRO A 14 4.40 7.54 4.66
CA PRO A 14 3.73 8.70 5.26
C PRO A 14 2.32 8.93 4.69
N LYS A 15 2.10 8.67 3.40
CA LYS A 15 0.78 8.79 2.75
C LYS A 15 -0.18 7.71 3.23
N ALA A 16 0.30 6.48 3.40
CA ALA A 16 -0.48 5.38 3.92
C ALA A 16 -0.89 5.62 5.38
N ILE A 17 0.03 6.09 6.23
CA ILE A 17 -0.27 6.45 7.63
C ILE A 17 -1.32 7.57 7.71
N ASP A 18 -1.15 8.60 6.89
CA ASP A 18 -2.09 9.72 6.79
C ASP A 18 -3.50 9.26 6.35
N SER A 19 -3.59 8.33 5.39
CA SER A 19 -4.86 7.72 4.98
C SER A 19 -5.51 6.90 6.12
N VAL A 20 -4.73 6.07 6.82
CA VAL A 20 -5.21 5.31 7.99
C VAL A 20 -5.68 6.23 9.12
N ASN A 21 -4.95 7.31 9.42
CA ASN A 21 -5.35 8.29 10.42
C ASN A 21 -6.73 8.89 10.10
N ARG A 22 -6.91 9.39 8.87
CA ARG A 22 -8.20 9.93 8.42
C ARG A 22 -9.32 8.89 8.48
N TYR A 23 -9.04 7.65 8.10
CA TYR A 23 -10.03 6.58 8.16
C TYR A 23 -10.50 6.31 9.58
N LEU A 24 -9.57 6.19 10.53
CA LEU A 24 -9.86 5.94 11.94
C LEU A 24 -10.53 7.14 12.61
N GLU A 25 -10.14 8.37 12.28
CA GLU A 25 -10.82 9.58 12.76
C GLU A 25 -12.29 9.63 12.33
N LYS A 26 -12.59 9.21 11.09
CA LYS A 26 -13.95 9.20 10.54
C LYS A 26 -14.82 8.06 11.06
N ASN A 27 -14.23 6.87 11.24
CA ASN A 27 -14.99 5.64 11.50
C ASN A 27 -14.84 5.10 12.93
N GLY A 28 -13.95 5.69 13.74
CA GLY A 28 -13.53 5.17 15.05
C GLY A 28 -12.73 3.88 14.94
N ASP A 29 -12.56 3.19 16.07
CA ASP A 29 -11.86 1.90 16.17
C ASP A 29 -12.74 0.72 15.70
N LYS A 30 -13.45 0.87 14.59
CA LYS A 30 -14.17 -0.24 13.97
C LYS A 30 -13.16 -1.32 13.60
N ARG A 31 -13.41 -2.53 14.12
CA ARG A 31 -12.54 -3.70 13.88
C ARG A 31 -12.64 -4.22 12.46
N ASP A 32 -13.77 -3.99 11.79
CA ASP A 32 -14.05 -4.48 10.45
C ASP A 32 -13.99 -3.33 9.45
N ILE A 33 -12.98 -3.39 8.58
CA ILE A 33 -12.88 -2.52 7.41
C ILE A 33 -13.58 -3.17 6.22
N SER A 34 -14.42 -2.42 5.53
CA SER A 34 -15.06 -2.90 4.30
C SER A 34 -14.02 -3.02 3.17
N LYS A 35 -14.30 -3.90 2.21
CA LYS A 35 -13.43 -4.06 1.04
C LYS A 35 -13.37 -2.76 0.22
N GLU A 36 -14.50 -2.05 0.14
CA GLU A 36 -14.66 -0.80 -0.58
C GLU A 36 -13.85 0.33 0.08
N ASP A 37 -13.87 0.43 1.41
CA ASP A 37 -13.04 1.39 2.14
C ASP A 37 -11.55 1.10 1.96
N MET A 38 -11.18 -0.19 1.94
CA MET A 38 -9.81 -0.60 1.70
C MET A 38 -9.33 -0.24 0.29
N GLU A 39 -10.14 -0.53 -0.73
CA GLU A 39 -9.85 -0.15 -2.11
C GLU A 39 -9.74 1.38 -2.26
N ALA A 40 -10.62 2.15 -1.61
CA ALA A 40 -10.57 3.61 -1.62
C ALA A 40 -9.29 4.18 -1.00
N MET A 41 -8.80 3.62 0.11
CA MET A 41 -7.53 4.04 0.70
C MET A 41 -6.34 3.68 -0.19
N ILE A 42 -6.37 2.50 -0.82
CA ILE A 42 -5.32 2.09 -1.78
C ILE A 42 -5.29 3.06 -2.96
N ASP A 43 -6.45 3.40 -3.52
CA ASP A 43 -6.58 4.34 -4.63
C ASP A 43 -6.06 5.73 -4.25
N GLU A 44 -6.45 6.24 -3.08
CA GLU A 44 -5.98 7.53 -2.59
C GLU A 44 -4.45 7.61 -2.49
N VAL A 45 -3.82 6.60 -1.88
CA VAL A 45 -2.37 6.56 -1.74
C VAL A 45 -1.70 6.37 -3.10
N TYR A 46 -2.28 5.53 -3.97
CA TYR A 46 -1.77 5.28 -5.32
C TYR A 46 -1.80 6.55 -6.17
N GLU A 47 -2.87 7.33 -6.15
CA GLU A 47 -2.99 8.59 -6.90
C GLU A 47 -1.92 9.60 -6.47
N LYS A 48 -1.69 9.75 -5.15
CA LYS A 48 -0.61 10.60 -4.63
C LYS A 48 0.77 10.12 -5.09
N MET A 49 0.97 8.81 -5.20
CA MET A 49 2.22 8.23 -5.71
C MET A 49 2.40 8.44 -7.20
N VAL A 50 1.34 8.34 -8.01
CA VAL A 50 1.41 8.64 -9.45
C VAL A 50 1.71 10.11 -9.69
N TYR A 51 1.19 11.00 -8.86
CA TYR A 51 1.50 12.43 -8.94
C TYR A 51 2.99 12.74 -8.68
N GLU A 52 3.60 12.09 -7.68
CA GLU A 52 5.01 12.28 -7.34
C GLU A 52 5.97 11.51 -8.26
N CYS A 53 5.55 10.32 -8.70
CA CYS A 53 6.33 9.35 -9.46
C CYS A 53 5.50 8.88 -10.67
N PRO A 54 5.36 9.70 -11.72
CA PRO A 54 4.54 9.36 -12.90
C PRO A 54 4.99 8.07 -13.58
N GLU A 55 6.26 7.70 -13.44
CA GLU A 55 6.81 6.45 -13.97
C GLU A 55 6.08 5.19 -13.48
N ILE A 56 5.35 5.25 -12.37
CA ILE A 56 4.55 4.14 -11.85
C ILE A 56 3.41 3.77 -12.82
N ASP A 57 2.79 4.76 -13.47
CA ASP A 57 1.66 4.56 -14.41
C ASP A 57 2.12 4.50 -15.87
N GLU A 58 3.35 4.93 -16.16
CA GLU A 58 3.96 4.87 -17.48
C GLU A 58 4.75 3.59 -17.73
N ASP A 59 4.28 2.42 -17.25
CA ASP A 59 4.92 1.14 -17.58
C ASP A 59 4.73 0.80 -19.08
N PRO A 60 5.79 0.83 -19.90
CA PRO A 60 5.68 0.55 -21.33
C PRO A 60 5.27 -0.91 -21.59
N ILE A 61 5.54 -1.81 -20.64
CA ILE A 61 5.23 -3.23 -20.75
C ILE A 61 3.75 -3.47 -20.45
N GLU A 62 3.19 -2.80 -19.44
CA GLU A 62 1.73 -2.83 -19.18
C GLU A 62 0.95 -2.19 -20.32
N ARG A 63 1.42 -1.06 -20.88
CA ARG A 63 0.76 -0.36 -22.00
C ARG A 63 0.72 -1.15 -23.30
N ARG A 64 1.69 -2.04 -23.54
CA ARG A 64 1.81 -2.75 -24.83
C ARG A 64 0.89 -3.95 -24.98
N GLY A 65 0.20 -4.41 -23.93
CA GLY A 65 -0.88 -5.42 -23.98
C GLY A 65 -0.54 -6.78 -24.63
N ARG A 66 0.65 -6.96 -25.17
CA ARG A 66 1.11 -8.10 -25.97
C ARG A 66 2.62 -8.26 -25.77
N TYR A 67 3.02 -8.75 -24.61
CA TYR A 67 4.35 -9.35 -24.50
C TYR A 67 4.22 -10.86 -24.37
N ARG A 68 5.05 -11.52 -25.19
CA ARG A 68 5.11 -12.97 -25.38
C ARG A 68 5.28 -13.66 -24.04
N VAL A 69 4.60 -14.82 -23.94
CA VAL A 69 4.74 -15.88 -22.94
C VAL A 69 6.21 -16.06 -22.54
N THR A 70 6.64 -15.29 -21.54
CA THR A 70 7.80 -15.60 -20.72
C THR A 70 7.24 -16.35 -19.53
N GLN A 71 7.88 -17.46 -19.15
CA GLN A 71 7.33 -18.45 -18.22
C GLN A 71 7.15 -17.96 -16.76
N ARG A 72 7.18 -16.65 -16.51
CA ARG A 72 7.03 -16.03 -15.19
C ARG A 72 5.91 -14.98 -15.22
N PRO A 73 5.01 -14.94 -14.22
CA PRO A 73 4.02 -13.87 -14.10
C PRO A 73 4.76 -12.52 -14.07
N PHE A 74 4.50 -11.66 -15.05
CA PHE A 74 4.98 -10.29 -15.04
C PHE A 74 3.97 -9.45 -14.25
N TYR A 75 4.40 -8.90 -13.12
CA TYR A 75 3.65 -7.89 -12.38
C TYR A 75 4.22 -6.54 -12.80
N GLY A 76 3.43 -5.73 -13.52
CA GLY A 76 3.90 -4.40 -13.88
C GLY A 76 3.89 -3.45 -12.69
N ARG A 77 4.52 -2.28 -12.89
CA ARG A 77 4.83 -1.35 -11.79
C ARG A 77 3.59 -0.87 -11.05
N ARG A 78 2.49 -0.64 -11.75
CA ARG A 78 1.21 -0.25 -11.14
C ARG A 78 0.72 -1.29 -10.13
N ARG A 79 0.70 -2.56 -10.53
CA ARG A 79 0.19 -3.63 -9.66
C ARG A 79 1.08 -3.83 -8.43
N LEU A 80 2.40 -3.84 -8.62
CA LEU A 80 3.34 -3.98 -7.52
C LEU A 80 3.22 -2.84 -6.50
N VAL A 81 3.06 -1.60 -6.96
CA VAL A 81 2.88 -0.45 -6.06
C VAL A 81 1.59 -0.56 -5.27
N ARG A 82 0.47 -0.92 -5.92
CA ARG A 82 -0.81 -1.14 -5.23
C ARG A 82 -0.73 -2.25 -4.20
N ASP A 83 -0.05 -3.35 -4.52
CA ASP A 83 0.14 -4.47 -3.59
C ASP A 83 0.98 -4.03 -2.37
N ILE A 84 2.07 -3.26 -2.57
CA ILE A 84 2.89 -2.71 -1.48
C ILE A 84 2.07 -1.77 -0.60
N ILE A 85 1.31 -0.84 -1.19
CA ILE A 85 0.41 0.06 -0.47
C ILE A 85 -0.56 -0.76 0.38
N SER A 86 -1.19 -1.79 -0.21
CA SER A 86 -2.14 -2.66 0.47
C SER A 86 -1.50 -3.32 1.70
N ILE A 87 -0.29 -3.88 1.56
CA ILE A 87 0.44 -4.53 2.66
C ILE A 87 0.70 -3.53 3.80
N ILE A 88 1.13 -2.31 3.48
CA ILE A 88 1.41 -1.27 4.48
C ILE A 88 0.12 -0.88 5.21
N LEU A 89 -0.97 -0.63 4.47
CA LEU A 89 -2.26 -0.28 5.05
C LEU A 89 -2.78 -1.38 5.98
N ILE A 90 -2.77 -2.66 5.54
CA ILE A 90 -3.19 -3.80 6.37
C ILE A 90 -2.35 -3.87 7.65
N SER A 91 -1.03 -3.80 7.51
CA SER A 91 -0.11 -3.90 8.65
C SER A 91 -0.39 -2.81 9.67
N GLU A 92 -0.64 -1.59 9.21
CA GLU A 92 -0.93 -0.45 10.07
C GLU A 92 -2.30 -0.52 10.74
N LEU A 93 -3.33 -0.94 10.00
CA LEU A 93 -4.68 -1.13 10.55
C LEU A 93 -4.66 -2.22 11.62
N ILE A 94 -4.04 -3.37 11.35
CA ILE A 94 -3.94 -4.46 12.33
C ILE A 94 -3.20 -3.99 13.58
N ARG A 95 -2.08 -3.26 13.41
CA ARG A 95 -1.29 -2.71 14.53
C ARG A 95 -2.11 -1.81 15.45
N ARG A 96 -3.01 -0.99 14.88
CA ARG A 96 -3.82 -0.02 15.64
C ARG A 96 -5.09 -0.60 16.23
N ILE A 97 -5.74 -1.52 15.50
CA ILE A 97 -6.95 -2.20 15.94
C ILE A 97 -6.63 -3.22 17.05
N ASN A 98 -5.43 -3.83 17.02
CA ASN A 98 -5.01 -4.80 18.02
C ASN A 98 -3.64 -4.47 18.63
N PRO A 99 -3.56 -3.42 19.48
CA PRO A 99 -2.30 -2.97 20.07
C PRO A 99 -1.67 -4.02 21.00
N HIS A 100 -2.46 -4.94 21.56
CA HIS A 100 -1.98 -5.98 22.48
C HIS A 100 -1.50 -7.26 21.79
N GLY A 101 -1.82 -7.50 20.52
CA GLY A 101 -1.43 -8.72 19.81
C GLY A 101 -0.09 -8.65 19.07
N PHE A 102 0.42 -7.43 18.80
CA PHE A 102 1.57 -7.24 17.90
C PHE A 102 2.91 -6.97 18.62
N TYR A 103 2.89 -6.60 19.91
CA TYR A 103 4.09 -6.22 20.69
C TYR A 103 4.21 -6.85 22.08
N GLY A 104 3.44 -7.89 22.43
CA GLY A 104 3.55 -8.45 23.78
C GLY A 104 2.73 -9.70 24.04
N ALA A 105 3.24 -10.84 23.59
CA ALA A 105 3.16 -12.08 24.37
C ALA A 105 4.49 -12.20 25.12
N GLU A 106 4.71 -11.36 26.12
CA GLU A 106 5.78 -11.54 27.10
C GLU A 106 5.19 -11.33 28.51
N TYR A 107 5.08 -12.47 29.21
CA TYR A 107 4.77 -12.74 30.62
C TYR A 107 3.30 -12.66 31.09
#